data_AF-A0ABD5ZB31-F1
#
_entry.id   AF-A0ABD5ZB31-F1
#
_cell.length_a   1.000
_cell.length_b   1.000
_cell.length_c   1.000
_cell.angle_alpha   90.00
_cell.angle_beta   90.00
_cell.angle_gamma   90.00
#
_symmetry.space_group_name_H-M   'P 1'
#
loop_
_entity.id
_entity.type
_entity.pdbx_description
1 polymer ?
#
loop_
_entity_poly.entity_id
_entity_poly.type
_entity_poly.pdbx_seq_one_letter_code
_entity_poly.pdbx_strand_id
1 'polypeptide(L)' 'MNDHGAATLRGENGSTYHVTSYEDPTLRSALEQCRTADRVRVEMERAGVRANVWHVTGLYPGADSGALQQIR' A
#
# COMPACT_ATOMS: atom_id res chain seq x y z
N MET A 1 0.93 10.75 3.16
CA MET A 1 2.39 10.57 3.29
C MET A 1 2.95 11.75 4.07
N ASN A 2 4.04 11.61 4.81
CA ASN A 2 4.74 12.75 5.44
C ASN A 2 5.90 13.25 4.57
N ASP A 3 6.52 14.37 4.96
CA ASP A 3 7.63 15.02 4.24
C ASP A 3 8.86 14.12 4.05
N HIS A 4 8.96 13.02 4.80
CA HIS A 4 10.04 12.03 4.70
C HIS A 4 9.71 10.85 3.79
N GLY A 5 8.53 10.83 3.16
CA GLY A 5 8.09 9.72 2.30
C GLY A 5 7.48 8.54 3.04
N ALA A 6 7.30 8.64 4.35
CA ALA A 6 6.64 7.60 5.12
C ALA A 6 5.13 7.71 5.00
N ALA A 7 4.46 6.55 4.95
CA ALA A 7 3.01 6.46 4.89
C ALA A 7 2.48 5.51 5.96
N THR A 8 1.29 5.81 6.47
CA THR A 8 0.56 4.91 7.36
C THR A 8 -0.62 4.35 6.59
N LEU A 9 -0.68 3.02 6.45
CA LEU A 9 -1.78 2.33 5.80
C LEU A 9 -2.64 1.61 6.83
N ARG A 10 -3.95 1.59 6.59
CA ARG A 10 -4.94 0.88 7.39
C ARG A 10 -5.45 -0.31 6.58
N GLY A 11 -5.19 -1.52 7.07
CA GLY A 11 -5.77 -2.74 6.49
C GLY A 11 -7.26 -2.86 6.81
N GLU A 12 -7.98 -3.61 5.98
CA GLU A 12 -9.42 -3.86 6.19
C GLU A 12 -9.70 -4.60 7.50
N ASN A 13 -8.74 -5.40 7.98
CA ASN A 13 -8.79 -6.06 9.28
C ASN A 13 -8.48 -5.13 10.48
N GLY A 14 -8.33 -3.81 10.24
CA GLY A 14 -7.99 -2.82 11.26
C GLY A 14 -6.50 -2.74 11.61
N SER A 15 -5.64 -3.54 10.98
CA SER A 15 -4.18 -3.48 11.18
C SER A 15 -3.60 -2.18 10.66
N THR A 16 -2.50 -1.74 11.27
CA THR A 16 -1.77 -0.52 10.88
C THR A 16 -0.36 -0.86 10.42
N TYR A 17 0.01 -0.32 9.25
CA TYR A 17 1.29 -0.60 8.58
C TYR A 17 2.04 0.71 8.38
N HIS A 18 3.29 0.78 8.82
CA HIS A 18 4.15 1.95 8.59
C HIS A 18 5.09 1.69 7.40
N VAL A 19 4.76 2.26 6.25
CA VAL A 19 5.58 2.15 5.04
C VAL A 19 6.71 3.18 5.12
N THR A 20 7.93 2.71 4.86
CA THR A 20 9.15 3.55 4.93
C THR A 20 10.01 3.47 3.67
N SER A 21 9.77 2.47 2.82
CA SER A 21 10.52 2.26 1.59
C SER A 21 9.64 1.61 0.52
N TYR A 22 10.09 1.70 -0.73
CA TYR A 22 9.37 1.30 -1.94
C TYR A 22 10.38 0.69 -2.89
N GLU A 23 9.99 -0.36 -3.62
CA GLU A 23 10.84 -1.04 -4.61
C GLU A 23 11.30 -0.04 -5.69
N ASP A 24 10.41 0.85 -6.09
CA ASP A 24 10.71 1.91 -7.05
C ASP A 24 9.98 3.25 -6.73
N PRO A 25 10.47 4.39 -7.28
CA PRO A 25 9.91 5.72 -7.00
C PRO A 25 8.47 5.94 -7.52
N THR A 26 8.01 5.17 -8.51
CA THR A 26 6.65 5.28 -9.05
C THR A 26 5.62 4.75 -8.05
N LEU A 27 5.94 3.70 -7.28
CA LEU A 27 5.08 3.20 -6.20
C LEU A 27 4.88 4.24 -5.11
N ARG A 28 5.95 4.96 -4.75
CA ARG A 28 5.86 6.10 -3.82
C ARG A 28 4.92 7.17 -4.37
N SER A 29 5.12 7.57 -5.62
CA SER A 29 4.34 8.62 -6.28
C SER A 29 2.86 8.25 -6.38
N ALA A 30 2.56 6.99 -6.70
CA ALA A 30 1.20 6.48 -6.78
C ALA A 30 0.52 6.43 -5.40
N LEU A 31 1.26 6.03 -4.35
CA LEU A 31 0.73 6.05 -2.98
C LEU A 31 0.52 7.47 -2.46
N GLU A 32 1.34 8.43 -2.87
CA GLU A 32 1.19 9.85 -2.55
C GLU A 32 -0.07 10.46 -3.17
N GLN A 33 -0.48 9.97 -4.35
CA GLN A 33 -1.71 10.38 -5.02
C GLN A 33 -2.97 9.77 -4.40
N CYS A 34 -2.84 8.69 -3.63
CA CYS A 34 -3.98 8.06 -2.94
C CYS A 34 -4.48 8.96 -1.81
N ARG A 35 -5.78 9.28 -1.85
CA ARG A 35 -6.48 9.97 -0.77
C ARG A 35 -6.81 8.99 0.34
N THR A 36 -7.03 9.48 1.55
CA THR A 36 -7.38 8.65 2.72
C THR A 36 -8.62 7.76 2.51
N ALA A 37 -9.53 8.15 1.61
CA ALA A 37 -10.73 7.37 1.30
C ALA A 37 -10.51 6.31 0.20
N ASP A 38 -9.38 6.35 -0.50
CA ASP A 38 -9.09 5.43 -1.60
C ASP A 38 -8.73 4.05 -1.06
N ARG A 39 -9.34 3.02 -1.63
CA ARG A 39 -8.94 1.63 -1.37
C ARG A 39 -7.98 1.18 -2.45
N VAL A 40 -6.87 0.61 -2.02
CA VAL A 40 -5.83 0.07 -2.89
C VAL A 40 -5.38 -1.28 -2.38
N ARG A 41 -5.02 -2.18 -3.30
CA ARG A 41 -4.32 -3.40 -2.94
C ARG A 41 -2.83 -3.09 -2.92
N VAL A 42 -2.17 -3.43 -1.82
CA VAL A 42 -0.74 -3.19 -1.63
C VAL A 42 -0.05 -4.52 -1.38
N GLU A 43 0.99 -4.79 -2.16
CA GLU A 43 1.94 -5.86 -1.91
C GLU A 43 3.15 -5.27 -1.19
N MET A 44 3.52 -5.90 -0.07
CA MET A 44 4.56 -5.40 0.82
C MET A 44 5.23 -6.51 1.59
N GLU A 45 6.48 -6.26 1.93
CA GLU A 45 7.30 -7.13 2.76
C GLU A 45 7.87 -6.37 3.97
N ARG A 46 8.38 -7.13 4.93
CA ARG A 46 9.03 -6.55 6.11
C ARG A 46 10.34 -5.90 5.69
N ALA A 47 10.48 -4.61 5.95
CA ALA A 47 11.74 -3.88 5.72
C ALA A 47 12.83 -4.20 6.77
N GLY A 48 12.53 -5.05 7.76
CA GLY A 48 13.48 -5.49 8.79
C GLY A 48 12.87 -6.45 9.82
N VAL A 49 13.70 -6.91 10.76
CA VAL A 49 13.37 -8.01 11.69
C VAL A 49 12.55 -7.56 12.91
N ARG A 50 12.71 -6.30 13.37
CA ARG A 50 12.21 -5.88 14.70
C ARG A 50 11.22 -4.72 14.72
N ALA A 51 11.01 -4.02 13.61
CA ALA A 51 10.12 -2.87 13.56
C ALA A 51 8.88 -3.17 12.71
N ASN A 52 7.74 -2.57 13.06
CA ASN A 52 6.52 -2.66 12.25
C ASN A 52 6.60 -1.78 10.99
N VAL A 53 7.72 -1.86 10.28
CA VAL A 53 8.01 -1.09 9.08
C VAL A 53 7.98 -1.98 7.85
N TRP A 54 7.46 -1.44 6.76
CA TRP A 54 7.13 -2.16 5.56
C TRP A 54 7.77 -1.51 4.33
N HIS A 55 8.15 -2.37 3.40
CA HIS A 55 8.65 -2.05 2.07
C HIS A 55 7.57 -2.43 1.05
N VAL A 56 7.15 -1.48 0.21
CA VAL A 56 6.12 -1.72 -0.81
C VAL A 56 6.75 -2.25 -2.08
N THR A 57 6.30 -3.41 -2.53
CA THR A 57 6.76 -4.08 -3.76
C THR A 57 5.72 -4.03 -4.89
N GLY A 58 4.47 -3.65 -4.59
CA GLY A 58 3.43 -3.48 -5.60
C GLY A 58 2.24 -2.67 -5.10
N LEU A 59 1.60 -1.93 -6.01
CA LEU A 59 0.42 -1.12 -5.73
C LEU A 59 -0.57 -1.25 -6.88
N TYR A 60 -1.82 -1.60 -6.56
CA TYR A 60 -2.87 -1.82 -7.54
C TYR A 60 -4.14 -1.07 -7.12
N PRO A 61 -4.91 -0.53 -8.07
CA PRO A 61 -6.24 0.02 -7.80
C PRO A 61 -7.06 -0.99 -7.01
N GLY A 62 -7.76 -0.54 -5.97
CA GLY A 62 -8.72 -1.39 -5.29
C GLY A 62 -9.79 -1.76 -6.30
N ALA A 63 -9.86 -3.04 -6.67
CA ALA A 63 -11.04 -3.53 -7.36
C ALA A 63 -12.21 -3.23 -6.42
N ASP A 64 -13.15 -2.41 -6.87
CA ASP A 64 -14.48 -2.42 -6.27
C ASP A 64 -14.86 -3.89 -6.13
N SER A 65 -15.16 -4.32 -4.91
CA SER A 65 -15.70 -5.64 -4.59
C SER A 65 -17.04 -5.79 -5.32
N GLY A 66 -16.99 -6.10 -6.62
CA GLY A 66 -18.12 -5.93 -7.54
C GLY A 66 -17.85 -6.27 -9.01
N ALA A 67 -16.66 -6.75 -9.40
CA ALA A 67 -16.45 -7.35 -10.72
C ALA A 67 -15.91 -8.78 -10.57
N LEU A 68 -16.84 -9.70 -10.31
CA LEU A 68 -16.72 -11.06 -10.84
C LEU A 68 -16.95 -11.01 -12.36
N GLN A 69 -16.38 -12.02 -13.04
CA GLN A 69 -16.42 -12.39 -14.48
C GLN A 69 -15.19 -11.89 -15.25
N GLN A 70 -14.42 -12.73 -15.95
CA GLN A 70 -14.85 -13.91 -16.70
C GLN A 70 -13.74 -14.97 -16.78
N ILE A 71 -14.16 -16.23 -16.64
CA ILE A 71 -13.40 -17.42 -17.05
C ILE A 71 -13.13 -17.33 -18.57
N ARG A 72 -11.89 -17.60 -18.99
CA ARG A 72 -11.61 -18.25 -20.26
C ARG A 72 -10.50 -19.28 -20.06
#